data_AF-A0A0Q9K702-F1
#
_entry.id   AF-A0A0Q9K702-F1
#
_cell.length_a   1.000
_cell.length_b   1.000
_cell.length_c   1.000
_cell.angle_alpha   90.00
_cell.angle_beta   90.00
_cell.angle_gamma   90.00
#
_symmetry.space_group_name_H-M   'P 1'
#
loop_
_entity.id
_entity.type
_entity.pdbx_description
1 polymer ?
#
loop_
_entity_poly.entity_id
_entity_poly.type
_entity_poly.pdbx_seq_one_letter_code
_entity_poly.pdbx_strand_id
1 'polypeptide(L)'
;MADIGIRDYLKGRGYKDDEITYNNGNVMLKGKNFYGATPQADGSTYGDANKLNQAFNNYDTRDQLDQLKNRASVPNAESAGLMSQLKDRINKPVAQFNYDRNTDPLYQDAVKSAQMNAQTAGNNATVRLGSRGIGNSQQALTTENQIQQRELGQVERDIAPQLYNQAYQRFQGQQQAEQNQLGNMFDLANAYNRQDDTTYNRQSDILGKANDLNQQGFNNDRLTEQDERQKRQDHIDLANYLTEKYGIRVDPKDDPALAYSQVAGLKPLNMREYEDGRSDTAFNQGIQTKQLDNSTRQTNASIANMGADNTRANNAEARAIADKELMRKYDAWERTGIAPAGIPDVAPGTLLRDVDPNTLENKRKQAELDALNEKNKKDSGIDEYDLAMIDSLAAGKGVDASNPASIKSFIAELKNQYGWTTAESKQVESYLGQQAAAAQAKHEADPVTQNIKGLDKITKRLSGSRSGSRG
;
A
#
# COMPACT_ATOMS: atom_id res chain seq x y z
N MET A 1 36.63 -18.94 29.30
CA MET A 1 35.17 -19.10 29.29
C MET A 1 34.88 -20.56 29.51
N ALA A 2 33.84 -20.91 30.29
CA ALA A 2 33.51 -22.30 30.52
C ALA A 2 32.75 -22.85 29.30
N ASP A 3 33.21 -23.97 28.76
CA ASP A 3 32.48 -24.66 27.70
C ASP A 3 31.17 -25.23 28.25
N ILE A 4 30.10 -25.12 27.47
CA ILE A 4 28.76 -25.61 27.86
C ILE A 4 28.44 -26.84 27.01
N GLY A 5 27.83 -27.85 27.62
CA GLY A 5 27.33 -29.02 26.91
C GLY A 5 26.26 -28.61 25.90
N ILE A 6 26.49 -28.88 24.60
CA ILE A 6 25.61 -28.42 23.52
C ILE A 6 24.21 -29.02 23.66
N ARG A 7 24.13 -30.29 24.05
CA ARG A 7 22.86 -30.99 24.30
C ARG A 7 22.06 -30.35 25.44
N ASP A 8 22.73 -30.00 26.55
CA ASP A 8 22.06 -29.36 27.70
C ASP A 8 21.62 -27.93 27.37
N TYR A 9 22.44 -27.21 26.60
CA TYR A 9 22.08 -25.89 26.06
C TYR A 9 20.79 -25.96 25.22
N LEU A 10 20.70 -26.92 24.30
CA LEU A 10 19.52 -27.11 23.43
C LEU A 10 18.29 -27.60 24.22
N LYS A 11 18.47 -28.47 25.21
CA LYS A 11 17.39 -28.86 26.15
C LYS A 11 16.86 -27.67 26.93
N GLY A 12 17.73 -26.79 27.40
CA GLY A 12 17.34 -25.54 28.05
C GLY A 12 16.53 -24.60 27.16
N ARG A 13 16.63 -24.75 25.82
CA ARG A 13 15.83 -24.06 24.81
C ARG A 13 14.56 -24.80 24.41
N GLY A 14 14.24 -25.92 25.05
CA GLY A 14 12.99 -26.67 24.85
C GLY A 14 13.05 -27.80 23.82
N TYR A 15 14.22 -28.14 23.27
CA TYR A 15 14.37 -29.24 22.34
C TYR A 15 14.50 -30.58 23.06
N LYS A 16 13.91 -31.63 22.45
CA LYS A 16 13.95 -32.98 23.00
C LYS A 16 15.22 -33.72 22.59
N ASP A 17 15.56 -34.77 23.31
CA ASP A 17 16.79 -35.54 23.07
C ASP A 17 16.83 -36.22 21.70
N ASP A 18 15.68 -36.66 21.20
CA ASP A 18 15.48 -37.29 19.90
C ASP A 18 15.56 -36.29 18.73
N GLU A 19 15.38 -35.00 19.00
CA GLU A 19 15.56 -33.93 18.02
C GLU A 19 17.03 -33.53 17.86
N ILE A 20 17.90 -33.94 18.79
CA ILE A 20 19.32 -33.58 18.83
C ILE A 20 20.16 -34.81 18.48
N THR A 21 20.66 -34.85 17.24
CA THR A 21 21.48 -35.95 16.74
C THR A 21 22.89 -35.48 16.42
N TYR A 22 23.80 -36.42 16.17
CA TYR A 22 25.18 -36.12 15.78
C TYR A 22 25.49 -36.83 14.47
N ASN A 23 26.00 -36.09 13.49
CA ASN A 23 26.33 -36.62 12.17
C ASN A 23 27.53 -35.90 11.57
N ASN A 24 28.55 -36.66 11.14
CA ASN A 24 29.70 -36.16 10.38
C ASN A 24 30.35 -34.89 10.96
N GLY A 25 30.76 -34.88 12.23
CA GLY A 25 31.41 -33.69 12.80
C GLY A 25 30.44 -32.63 13.34
N ASN A 26 29.14 -32.82 13.19
CA ASN A 26 28.14 -31.78 13.46
C ASN A 26 27.03 -32.28 14.38
N VAL A 27 26.63 -31.41 15.31
CA VAL A 27 25.35 -31.53 16.02
C VAL A 27 24.26 -31.10 15.06
N MET A 28 23.29 -31.98 14.87
CA MET A 28 22.12 -31.76 14.04
C MET A 28 20.91 -31.54 14.95
N LEU A 29 20.08 -30.56 14.61
CA LEU A 29 18.83 -30.28 15.30
C LEU A 29 17.67 -30.45 14.32
N LYS A 30 16.69 -31.30 14.67
CA LYS A 30 15.57 -31.73 13.80
C LYS A 30 16.03 -32.14 12.39
N GLY A 31 17.18 -32.83 12.31
CA GLY A 31 17.76 -33.29 11.04
C GLY A 31 18.50 -32.24 10.22
N LYS A 32 18.66 -31.01 10.72
CA LYS A 32 19.42 -29.92 10.06
C LYS A 32 20.71 -29.61 10.81
N ASN A 33 21.75 -29.18 10.11
CA ASN A 33 23.02 -28.84 10.75
C ASN A 33 22.87 -27.61 11.66
N PHE A 34 23.22 -27.78 12.93
CA PHE A 34 23.16 -26.73 13.95
C PHE A 34 24.55 -26.19 14.28
N TYR A 35 25.49 -27.05 14.68
CA TYR A 35 26.81 -26.61 15.17
C TYR A 35 27.88 -27.68 14.96
N GLY A 36 29.06 -27.29 14.46
CA GLY A 36 30.21 -28.18 14.32
C GLY A 36 30.90 -28.42 15.67
N ALA A 37 30.98 -29.67 16.11
CA ALA A 37 31.64 -30.04 17.36
C ALA A 37 32.32 -31.41 17.24
N THR A 38 33.50 -31.53 17.85
CA THR A 38 34.18 -32.84 17.97
C THR A 38 33.73 -33.49 19.28
N PRO A 39 33.12 -34.68 19.26
CA PRO A 39 32.69 -35.37 20.46
C PRO A 39 33.90 -35.78 21.28
N GLN A 40 33.77 -35.70 22.60
CA GLN A 40 34.75 -36.26 23.52
C GLN A 40 34.59 -37.79 23.59
N ALA A 41 35.50 -38.45 24.31
CA ALA A 41 35.54 -39.91 24.42
C ALA A 41 34.25 -40.52 25.00
N ASP A 42 33.47 -39.74 25.76
CA ASP A 42 32.16 -40.11 26.32
C ASP A 42 30.98 -39.82 25.38
N GLY A 43 31.25 -39.32 24.16
CA GLY A 43 30.24 -38.94 23.17
C GLY A 43 29.58 -37.58 23.43
N SER A 44 29.97 -36.85 24.49
CA SER A 44 29.47 -35.51 24.76
C SER A 44 30.10 -34.47 23.82
N THR A 45 29.36 -33.42 23.51
CA THR A 45 29.83 -32.30 22.71
C THR A 45 29.72 -31.00 23.49
N TYR A 46 30.76 -30.19 23.40
CA TYR A 46 30.90 -28.93 24.12
C TYR A 46 31.12 -27.78 23.15
N GLY A 47 30.63 -26.60 23.51
CA GLY A 47 30.79 -25.39 22.71
C GLY A 47 30.86 -24.14 23.57
N ASP A 48 31.45 -23.10 22.99
CA ASP A 48 31.45 -21.77 23.57
C ASP A 48 30.03 -21.19 23.60
N ALA A 49 29.63 -20.63 24.73
CA ALA A 49 28.28 -20.12 24.96
C ALA A 49 27.84 -19.06 23.93
N ASN A 50 28.76 -18.18 23.53
CA ASN A 50 28.46 -17.11 22.59
C ASN A 50 28.29 -17.67 21.18
N LYS A 51 29.17 -18.59 20.77
CA LYS A 51 29.05 -19.27 19.47
C LYS A 51 27.78 -20.11 19.37
N LEU A 52 27.36 -20.75 20.47
CA LEU A 52 26.11 -21.51 20.53
C LEU A 52 24.88 -20.61 20.40
N ASN A 53 24.86 -19.45 21.07
CA ASN A 53 23.79 -18.46 20.91
C ASN A 53 23.70 -17.94 19.45
N GLN A 54 24.83 -17.67 18.81
CA GLN A 54 24.87 -17.25 17.41
C GLN A 54 24.37 -18.35 16.47
N ALA A 55 24.83 -19.58 16.65
CA ALA A 55 24.39 -20.74 15.87
C ALA A 55 22.88 -20.98 16.04
N PHE A 56 22.36 -20.76 17.25
CA PHE A 56 20.93 -20.86 17.54
C PHE A 56 20.10 -19.83 16.79
N ASN A 57 20.48 -18.56 16.83
CA ASN A 57 19.77 -17.51 16.10
C ASN A 57 19.77 -17.79 14.58
N ASN A 58 20.89 -18.28 14.05
CA ASN A 58 21.00 -18.67 12.65
C ASN A 58 20.12 -19.88 12.30
N TYR A 59 20.05 -20.87 13.19
CA TYR A 59 19.22 -22.05 13.02
C TYR A 59 17.73 -21.67 13.04
N ASP A 60 17.28 -20.90 14.03
CA ASP A 60 15.87 -20.51 14.20
C ASP A 60 15.37 -19.72 12.97
N THR A 61 16.20 -18.79 12.48
CA THR A 61 15.91 -18.03 11.27
C THR A 61 15.73 -18.93 10.04
N ARG A 62 16.61 -19.94 9.87
CA ARG A 62 16.51 -20.90 8.75
C ARG A 62 15.31 -21.83 8.90
N ASP A 63 15.00 -22.27 10.11
CA ASP A 63 13.86 -23.15 10.35
C ASP A 63 12.53 -22.44 10.06
N GLN A 64 12.40 -21.18 10.48
CA GLN A 64 11.25 -20.35 10.13
C GLN A 64 11.12 -20.17 8.61
N LEU A 65 12.23 -19.97 7.89
CA LEU A 65 12.23 -19.86 6.44
C LEU A 65 11.74 -21.15 5.76
N ASP A 66 12.21 -22.30 6.23
CA ASP A 66 11.79 -23.59 5.67
C ASP A 66 10.30 -23.88 5.97
N GLN A 67 9.82 -23.51 7.16
CA GLN A 67 8.39 -23.60 7.50
C GLN A 67 7.54 -22.68 6.61
N LEU A 68 8.01 -21.47 6.31
CA LEU A 68 7.32 -20.55 5.39
C LEU A 68 7.33 -21.08 3.95
N LYS A 69 8.45 -21.61 3.46
CA LYS A 69 8.52 -22.25 2.13
C LYS A 69 7.53 -23.41 2.00
N ASN A 70 7.42 -24.24 3.03
CA ASN A 70 6.48 -25.35 3.04
C ASN A 70 5.02 -24.89 3.12
N ARG A 71 4.74 -23.74 3.74
CA ARG A 71 3.39 -23.13 3.73
C ARG A 71 3.04 -22.45 2.40
N ALA A 72 3.98 -21.74 1.79
CA ALA A 72 3.80 -21.07 0.50
C ALA A 72 3.69 -22.07 -0.67
N SER A 73 4.18 -23.31 -0.51
CA SER A 73 4.10 -24.36 -1.52
C SER A 73 2.77 -25.12 -1.54
N VAL A 74 1.78 -24.72 -0.72
CA VAL A 74 0.42 -25.25 -0.82
C VAL A 74 -0.36 -24.33 -1.77
N PRO A 75 -0.68 -24.75 -3.01
CA PRO A 75 -1.52 -23.95 -3.89
C PRO A 75 -2.82 -23.67 -3.14
N ASN A 76 -3.16 -22.40 -2.96
CA ASN A 76 -4.37 -22.01 -2.26
C ASN A 76 -5.56 -22.76 -2.90
N ALA A 77 -6.23 -23.64 -2.16
CA ALA A 77 -7.24 -24.55 -2.73
C ALA A 77 -8.37 -23.77 -3.44
N GLU A 78 -8.56 -22.51 -3.05
CA GLU A 78 -9.47 -21.55 -3.67
C GLU A 78 -9.03 -21.12 -5.08
N SER A 79 -7.72 -20.94 -5.32
CA SER A 79 -7.20 -20.59 -6.65
C SER A 79 -7.31 -21.76 -7.63
N ALA A 80 -7.07 -22.98 -7.16
CA ALA A 80 -7.29 -24.20 -7.93
C ALA A 80 -8.76 -24.39 -8.31
N GLY A 81 -9.68 -24.10 -7.37
CA GLY A 81 -11.13 -24.12 -7.61
C GLY A 81 -11.57 -23.09 -8.64
N LEU A 82 -11.09 -21.84 -8.53
CA LEU A 82 -11.40 -20.77 -9.48
C LEU A 82 -10.88 -21.11 -10.89
N MET A 83 -9.69 -21.68 -10.99
CA MET A 83 -9.10 -22.07 -12.27
C MET A 83 -9.85 -23.24 -12.94
N SER A 84 -10.37 -24.17 -12.15
CA SER A 84 -11.25 -25.23 -12.65
C SER A 84 -12.54 -24.66 -13.24
N GLN A 85 -13.18 -23.72 -12.52
CA GLN A 85 -14.40 -23.06 -13.01
C GLN A 85 -14.15 -22.24 -14.30
N LEU A 86 -12.97 -21.61 -14.40
CA LEU A 86 -12.53 -20.90 -15.60
C LEU A 86 -12.34 -21.86 -16.78
N LYS A 87 -11.69 -23.00 -16.57
CA LYS A 87 -11.54 -24.05 -17.60
C LYS A 87 -12.88 -24.60 -18.06
N ASP A 88 -13.80 -24.86 -17.14
CA ASP A 88 -15.13 -25.38 -17.48
C ASP A 88 -15.95 -24.36 -18.29
N ARG A 89 -15.79 -23.05 -18.04
CA ARG A 89 -16.45 -22.00 -18.83
C ARG A 89 -15.79 -21.77 -20.18
N ILE A 90 -14.45 -21.74 -20.24
CA ILE A 90 -13.72 -21.56 -21.51
C ILE A 90 -13.99 -22.72 -22.48
N ASN A 91 -14.11 -23.94 -21.95
CA ASN A 91 -14.37 -25.12 -22.77
C ASN A 91 -15.84 -25.28 -23.18
N LYS A 92 -16.76 -24.45 -22.68
CA LYS A 92 -18.15 -24.46 -23.18
C LYS A 92 -18.18 -23.83 -24.56
N PRO A 93 -18.68 -24.54 -25.59
CA PRO A 93 -18.87 -23.94 -26.90
C PRO A 93 -19.85 -22.78 -26.78
N VAL A 94 -19.53 -21.66 -27.42
CA VAL A 94 -20.40 -20.48 -27.49
C VAL A 94 -21.76 -20.94 -28.00
N ALA A 95 -22.80 -20.83 -27.18
CA ALA A 95 -24.14 -21.23 -27.57
C ALA A 95 -24.54 -20.42 -28.81
N GLN A 96 -24.85 -21.09 -29.91
CA GLN A 96 -25.38 -20.41 -31.10
C GLN A 96 -26.76 -19.86 -30.78
N PHE A 97 -27.08 -18.68 -31.31
CA PHE A 97 -28.41 -18.11 -31.15
C PHE A 97 -29.45 -19.07 -31.75
N ASN A 98 -30.35 -19.55 -30.90
CA ASN A 98 -31.49 -20.35 -31.33
C ASN A 98 -32.76 -19.71 -30.77
N TYR A 99 -33.64 -19.25 -31.67
CA TYR A 99 -34.92 -18.66 -31.30
C TYR A 99 -36.04 -19.67 -31.54
N ASP A 100 -36.56 -20.25 -30.46
CA ASP A 100 -37.75 -21.08 -30.52
C ASP A 100 -38.99 -20.26 -30.16
N ARG A 101 -39.73 -19.89 -31.21
CA ARG A 101 -41.01 -19.16 -31.15
C ARG A 101 -42.01 -19.80 -30.20
N ASN A 102 -42.05 -21.13 -30.15
CA ASN A 102 -43.06 -21.84 -29.35
C ASN A 102 -42.76 -21.73 -27.85
N THR A 103 -41.52 -21.45 -27.48
CA THR A 103 -41.10 -21.27 -26.09
C THR A 103 -41.08 -19.79 -25.65
N ASP A 104 -41.18 -18.83 -26.56
CA ASP A 104 -41.19 -17.40 -26.23
C ASP A 104 -42.57 -16.98 -25.65
N PRO A 105 -42.64 -16.54 -24.38
CA PRO A 105 -43.89 -16.11 -23.76
C PRO A 105 -44.56 -14.95 -24.49
N LEU A 106 -43.78 -14.01 -25.05
CA LEU A 106 -44.31 -12.84 -25.76
C LEU A 106 -44.98 -13.24 -27.08
N TYR A 107 -44.43 -14.26 -27.76
CA TYR A 107 -45.06 -14.81 -28.96
C TYR A 107 -46.36 -15.53 -28.62
N GLN A 108 -46.38 -16.33 -27.54
CA GLN A 108 -47.58 -17.01 -27.06
C GLN A 108 -48.69 -16.01 -26.70
N ASP A 109 -48.35 -14.90 -26.05
CA ASP A 109 -49.32 -13.87 -25.67
C ASP A 109 -49.84 -13.09 -26.89
N ALA A 110 -49.00 -12.84 -27.89
CA ALA A 110 -49.41 -12.24 -29.15
C ALA A 110 -50.38 -13.14 -29.93
N VAL A 111 -50.11 -14.46 -29.98
CA VAL A 111 -51.01 -15.44 -30.61
C VAL A 111 -52.35 -15.51 -29.88
N LYS A 112 -52.36 -15.56 -28.54
CA LYS A 112 -53.60 -15.53 -27.75
C LYS A 112 -54.40 -14.25 -27.98
N SER A 113 -53.73 -13.11 -28.06
CA SER A 113 -54.37 -11.81 -28.30
C SER A 113 -55.00 -11.75 -29.69
N ALA A 114 -54.31 -12.24 -30.72
CA ALA A 114 -54.86 -12.34 -32.07
C ALA A 114 -56.04 -13.31 -32.16
N GLN A 115 -56.01 -14.43 -31.42
CA GLN A 115 -57.16 -15.34 -31.33
C GLN A 115 -58.39 -14.67 -30.70
N MET A 116 -58.21 -13.90 -29.63
CA MET A 116 -59.31 -13.14 -28.99
C MET A 116 -59.87 -12.04 -29.91
N ASN A 117 -58.99 -11.33 -30.63
CA ASN A 117 -59.40 -10.31 -31.60
C ASN A 117 -60.17 -10.94 -32.77
N ALA A 118 -59.69 -12.07 -33.29
CA ALA A 118 -60.36 -12.81 -34.35
C ALA A 118 -61.76 -13.29 -33.93
N GLN A 119 -61.91 -13.82 -32.70
CA GLN A 119 -63.21 -14.22 -32.16
C GLN A 119 -64.15 -13.02 -32.03
N THR A 120 -63.66 -11.89 -31.52
CA THR A 120 -64.46 -10.66 -31.37
C THR A 120 -64.90 -10.11 -32.73
N ALA A 121 -63.99 -10.08 -33.71
CA ALA A 121 -64.27 -9.65 -35.06
C ALA A 121 -65.22 -10.61 -35.79
N GLY A 122 -65.06 -11.92 -35.60
CA GLY A 122 -65.96 -12.96 -36.11
C GLY A 122 -67.38 -12.83 -35.55
N ASN A 123 -67.51 -12.60 -34.23
CA ASN A 123 -68.80 -12.34 -33.59
C ASN A 123 -69.46 -11.07 -34.16
N ASN A 124 -68.71 -9.99 -34.31
CA ASN A 124 -69.21 -8.74 -34.91
C ASN A 124 -69.65 -8.92 -36.37
N ALA A 125 -68.90 -9.70 -37.16
CA ALA A 125 -69.26 -10.04 -38.53
C ALA A 125 -70.53 -10.90 -38.58
N THR A 126 -70.66 -11.88 -37.68
CA THR A 126 -71.83 -12.77 -37.57
C THR A 126 -73.07 -11.99 -37.17
N VAL A 127 -72.99 -11.06 -36.20
CA VAL A 127 -74.10 -10.18 -35.84
C VAL A 127 -74.51 -9.29 -37.02
N ARG A 128 -73.54 -8.77 -37.80
CA ARG A 128 -73.82 -7.97 -39.02
C ARG A 128 -74.43 -8.78 -40.16
N LEU A 129 -74.09 -10.05 -40.30
CA LEU A 129 -74.65 -10.95 -41.33
C LEU A 129 -76.01 -11.50 -40.89
N GLY A 130 -76.18 -11.81 -39.61
CA GLY A 130 -77.44 -12.22 -39.00
C GLY A 130 -78.49 -11.11 -39.07
N SER A 131 -78.12 -9.86 -38.80
CA SER A 131 -79.03 -8.71 -38.96
C SER A 131 -79.45 -8.44 -40.41
N ARG A 132 -78.75 -9.04 -41.39
CA ARG A 132 -79.08 -9.02 -42.82
C ARG A 132 -79.78 -10.30 -43.30
N GLY A 133 -80.12 -11.23 -42.40
CA GLY A 133 -80.81 -12.48 -42.72
C GLY A 133 -79.92 -13.59 -43.30
N ILE A 134 -78.60 -13.44 -43.26
CA ILE A 134 -77.61 -14.36 -43.88
C ILE A 134 -76.92 -15.25 -42.81
N GLY A 135 -77.37 -15.18 -41.55
CA GLY A 135 -76.64 -15.66 -40.36
C GLY A 135 -76.27 -17.14 -40.28
N ASN A 136 -76.71 -18.00 -41.20
CA ASN A 136 -76.39 -19.43 -41.24
C ASN A 136 -75.84 -19.93 -42.58
N SER A 137 -75.47 -19.03 -43.50
CA SER A 137 -74.95 -19.45 -44.80
C SER A 137 -73.46 -19.79 -44.74
N GLN A 138 -73.00 -20.65 -45.65
CA GLN A 138 -71.57 -20.97 -45.84
C GLN A 138 -70.68 -19.71 -45.98
N GLN A 139 -71.24 -18.53 -46.30
CA GLN A 139 -70.52 -17.27 -46.35
C GLN A 139 -70.10 -16.75 -44.96
N ALA A 140 -70.88 -16.98 -43.91
CA ALA A 140 -70.52 -16.58 -42.54
C ALA A 140 -69.28 -17.36 -42.06
N LEU A 141 -69.30 -18.70 -42.23
CA LEU A 141 -68.15 -19.59 -41.98
C LEU A 141 -66.92 -19.20 -42.83
N THR A 142 -67.11 -18.83 -44.08
CA THR A 142 -65.99 -18.40 -44.95
C THR A 142 -65.38 -17.08 -44.46
N THR A 143 -66.23 -16.13 -44.06
CA THR A 143 -65.78 -14.82 -43.57
C THR A 143 -65.05 -14.94 -42.23
N GLU A 144 -65.55 -15.77 -41.32
CA GLU A 144 -64.93 -16.03 -40.01
C GLU A 144 -63.55 -16.68 -40.16
N ASN A 145 -63.43 -17.71 -41.00
CA ASN A 145 -62.14 -18.33 -41.30
C ASN A 145 -61.15 -17.34 -41.94
N GLN A 146 -61.62 -16.45 -42.81
CA GLN A 146 -60.77 -15.40 -43.40
C GLN A 146 -60.30 -14.35 -42.38
N ILE A 147 -61.14 -13.98 -41.41
CA ILE A 147 -60.76 -13.07 -40.32
C ILE A 147 -59.70 -13.75 -39.44
N GLN A 148 -59.92 -15.00 -39.04
CA GLN A 148 -59.01 -15.73 -38.17
C GLN A 148 -57.64 -15.96 -38.83
N GLN A 149 -57.61 -16.32 -40.12
CA GLN A 149 -56.36 -16.44 -40.89
C GLN A 149 -55.66 -15.09 -41.07
N ARG A 150 -56.40 -13.98 -41.22
CA ARG A 150 -55.80 -12.65 -41.35
C ARG A 150 -55.13 -12.19 -40.06
N GLU A 151 -55.79 -12.35 -38.93
CA GLU A 151 -55.26 -11.95 -37.62
C GLU A 151 -54.05 -12.80 -37.22
N LEU A 152 -54.12 -14.12 -37.37
CA LEU A 152 -52.96 -15.00 -37.12
C LEU A 152 -51.81 -14.71 -38.10
N GLY A 153 -52.14 -14.47 -39.38
CA GLY A 153 -51.16 -14.10 -40.40
C GLY A 153 -50.52 -12.72 -40.21
N GLN A 154 -51.09 -11.83 -39.38
CA GLN A 154 -50.47 -10.58 -38.96
C GLN A 154 -49.46 -10.82 -37.84
N VAL A 155 -49.77 -11.67 -36.85
CA VAL A 155 -48.80 -12.05 -35.81
C VAL A 155 -47.54 -12.64 -36.45
N GLU A 156 -47.71 -13.48 -37.45
CA GLU A 156 -46.59 -14.15 -38.11
C GLU A 156 -45.77 -13.21 -39.01
N ARG A 157 -46.41 -12.24 -39.69
CA ARG A 157 -45.71 -11.28 -40.55
C ARG A 157 -45.09 -10.11 -39.81
N ASP A 158 -45.81 -9.55 -38.82
CA ASP A 158 -45.46 -8.25 -38.25
C ASP A 158 -44.81 -8.40 -36.88
N ILE A 159 -45.31 -9.32 -36.04
CA ILE A 159 -44.85 -9.48 -34.65
C ILE A 159 -43.66 -10.43 -34.56
N ALA A 160 -43.69 -11.56 -35.28
CA ALA A 160 -42.64 -12.57 -35.18
C ALA A 160 -41.23 -12.04 -35.54
N PRO A 161 -41.04 -11.20 -36.59
CA PRO A 161 -39.73 -10.61 -36.87
C PRO A 161 -39.27 -9.63 -35.79
N GLN A 162 -40.19 -8.87 -35.19
CA GLN A 162 -39.87 -7.92 -34.11
C GLN A 162 -39.39 -8.66 -32.85
N LEU A 163 -40.08 -9.73 -32.46
CA LEU A 163 -39.68 -10.57 -31.33
C LEU A 163 -38.35 -11.29 -31.58
N TYR A 164 -38.12 -11.76 -32.80
CA TYR A 164 -36.82 -12.34 -33.20
C TYR A 164 -35.69 -11.32 -33.00
N ASN A 165 -35.85 -10.09 -33.50
CA ASN A 165 -34.84 -9.03 -33.35
C ASN A 165 -34.61 -8.67 -31.88
N GLN A 166 -35.67 -8.62 -31.08
CA GLN A 166 -35.55 -8.35 -29.65
C GLN A 166 -34.85 -9.49 -28.89
N ALA A 167 -35.20 -10.75 -29.20
CA ALA A 167 -34.54 -11.92 -28.63
C ALA A 167 -33.05 -11.96 -29.00
N TYR A 168 -32.71 -11.59 -30.24
CA TYR A 168 -31.33 -11.48 -30.70
C TYR A 168 -30.55 -10.39 -29.95
N GLN A 169 -31.15 -9.22 -29.69
CA GLN A 169 -30.54 -8.18 -28.86
C GLN A 169 -30.31 -8.64 -27.42
N ARG A 170 -31.28 -9.35 -26.82
CA ARG A 170 -31.11 -9.95 -25.49
C ARG A 170 -29.97 -10.96 -25.47
N PHE A 171 -29.88 -11.81 -26.50
CA PHE A 171 -28.79 -12.77 -26.65
C PHE A 171 -27.42 -12.10 -26.78
N GLN A 172 -27.30 -11.05 -27.60
CA GLN A 172 -26.06 -10.28 -27.71
C GLN A 172 -25.66 -9.64 -26.38
N GLY A 173 -26.61 -9.04 -25.66
CA GLY A 173 -26.38 -8.48 -24.33
C GLY A 173 -25.94 -9.55 -23.32
N GLN A 174 -26.54 -10.74 -23.36
CA GLN A 174 -26.17 -11.86 -22.51
C GLN A 174 -24.75 -12.36 -22.81
N GLN A 175 -24.37 -12.47 -24.08
CA GLN A 175 -22.99 -12.82 -24.46
C GLN A 175 -21.99 -11.77 -23.96
N GLN A 176 -22.32 -10.48 -24.08
CA GLN A 176 -21.44 -9.41 -23.60
C GLN A 176 -21.30 -9.44 -22.07
N ALA A 177 -22.39 -9.66 -21.35
CA ALA A 177 -22.36 -9.82 -19.90
C ALA A 177 -21.51 -11.03 -19.47
N GLU A 178 -21.63 -12.15 -20.18
CA GLU A 178 -20.82 -13.34 -19.92
C GLU A 178 -19.33 -13.11 -20.21
N GLN A 179 -18.99 -12.40 -21.29
CA GLN A 179 -17.62 -11.98 -21.57
C GLN A 179 -17.06 -11.06 -20.49
N ASN A 180 -17.85 -10.10 -20.00
CA ASN A 180 -17.45 -9.21 -18.91
C ASN A 180 -17.21 -9.99 -17.61
N GLN A 181 -18.07 -10.97 -17.30
CA GLN A 181 -17.87 -11.85 -16.14
C GLN A 181 -16.60 -12.70 -16.27
N LEU A 182 -16.32 -13.22 -17.46
CA LEU A 182 -15.08 -13.94 -17.76
C LEU A 182 -13.85 -13.05 -17.60
N GLY A 183 -13.90 -11.79 -18.07
CA GLY A 183 -12.85 -10.80 -17.86
C GLY A 183 -12.58 -10.56 -16.38
N ASN A 184 -13.64 -10.30 -15.59
CA ASN A 184 -13.53 -10.10 -14.15
C ASN A 184 -12.96 -11.33 -13.41
N MET A 185 -13.34 -12.55 -13.83
CA MET A 185 -12.77 -13.79 -13.28
C MET A 185 -11.29 -13.94 -13.65
N PHE A 186 -10.90 -13.56 -14.86
CA PHE A 186 -9.51 -13.62 -15.32
C PHE A 186 -8.63 -12.63 -14.55
N ASP A 187 -9.12 -11.42 -14.30
CA ASP A 187 -8.43 -10.42 -13.49
C ASP A 187 -8.28 -10.87 -12.04
N LEU A 188 -9.32 -11.49 -11.47
CA LEU A 188 -9.26 -12.06 -10.13
C LEU A 188 -8.26 -13.23 -10.04
N ALA A 189 -8.27 -14.13 -11.02
CA ALA A 189 -7.30 -15.22 -11.13
C ALA A 189 -5.86 -14.70 -11.23
N ASN A 190 -5.63 -13.65 -12.01
CA ASN A 190 -4.33 -12.99 -12.11
C ASN A 190 -3.93 -12.27 -10.82
N ALA A 191 -4.88 -11.70 -10.07
CA ALA A 191 -4.61 -11.09 -8.78
C ALA A 191 -4.13 -12.14 -7.75
N TYR A 192 -4.79 -13.30 -7.68
CA TYR A 192 -4.35 -14.40 -6.81
C TYR A 192 -2.94 -14.90 -7.15
N ASN A 193 -2.63 -15.08 -8.44
CA ASN A 193 -1.27 -15.46 -8.86
C ASN A 193 -0.22 -14.42 -8.46
N ARG A 194 -0.53 -13.12 -8.52
CA ARG A 194 0.39 -12.05 -8.08
C ARG A 194 0.54 -11.99 -6.56
N GLN A 195 -0.49 -12.34 -5.79
CA GLN A 195 -0.46 -12.30 -4.33
C GLN A 195 0.48 -13.37 -3.75
N ASP A 196 0.51 -14.56 -4.36
CA ASP A 196 1.43 -15.63 -3.97
C ASP A 196 2.89 -15.23 -4.25
N ASP A 197 3.18 -14.67 -5.42
CA ASP A 197 4.52 -14.22 -5.78
C ASP A 197 5.02 -13.04 -4.91
N THR A 198 4.14 -12.08 -4.59
CA THR A 198 4.54 -10.89 -3.82
C THR A 198 4.77 -11.20 -2.34
N THR A 199 4.00 -12.12 -1.76
CA THR A 199 4.17 -12.51 -0.36
C THR A 199 5.46 -13.29 -0.16
N TYR A 200 5.74 -14.24 -1.05
CA TYR A 200 6.98 -15.02 -1.03
C TYR A 200 8.21 -14.12 -1.24
N ASN A 201 8.18 -13.26 -2.28
CA ASN A 201 9.31 -12.38 -2.57
C ASN A 201 9.55 -11.35 -1.46
N ARG A 202 8.50 -10.77 -0.85
CA ARG A 202 8.67 -9.82 0.27
C ARG A 202 9.25 -10.47 1.51
N GLN A 203 8.79 -11.67 1.88
CA GLN A 203 9.34 -12.36 3.05
C GLN A 203 10.78 -12.84 2.82
N SER A 204 11.10 -13.31 1.62
CA SER A 204 12.47 -13.65 1.23
C SER A 204 13.39 -12.42 1.29
N ASP A 205 12.91 -11.25 0.86
CA ASP A 205 13.69 -10.01 0.84
C ASP A 205 13.91 -9.45 2.26
N ILE A 206 12.90 -9.52 3.14
CA ILE A 206 13.02 -9.15 4.56
C ILE A 206 14.03 -10.06 5.28
N LEU A 207 13.97 -11.37 5.02
CA LEU A 207 14.89 -12.34 5.63
C LEU A 207 16.31 -12.23 5.05
N GLY A 208 16.46 -11.90 3.78
CA GLY A 208 17.75 -11.53 3.17
C GLY A 208 18.37 -10.34 3.89
N LYS A 209 17.60 -9.26 4.06
CA LYS A 209 18.04 -8.04 4.77
C LYS A 209 18.39 -8.29 6.24
N ALA A 210 17.67 -9.17 6.93
CA ALA A 210 17.98 -9.56 8.30
C ALA A 210 19.34 -10.31 8.40
N ASN A 211 19.66 -11.17 7.43
CA ASN A 211 20.96 -11.82 7.36
C ASN A 211 22.09 -10.84 7.04
N ASP A 212 21.85 -9.86 6.17
CA ASP A 212 22.84 -8.83 5.84
C ASP A 212 23.16 -7.94 7.05
N LEU A 213 22.15 -7.59 7.86
CA LEU A 213 22.34 -6.84 9.11
C LEU A 213 23.17 -7.63 10.13
N ASN A 214 22.93 -8.94 10.28
CA ASN A 214 23.73 -9.80 11.15
C ASN A 214 25.19 -9.92 10.66
N GLN A 215 25.41 -9.97 9.34
CA GLN A 215 26.77 -9.95 8.77
C GLN A 215 27.46 -8.59 8.95
N GLN A 216 26.72 -7.48 8.86
CA GLN A 216 27.25 -6.15 9.12
C GLN A 216 27.69 -5.98 10.58
N GLY A 217 26.91 -6.49 11.54
CA GLY A 217 27.32 -6.53 12.95
C GLY A 217 28.64 -7.29 13.14
N PHE A 218 28.77 -8.46 12.49
CA PHE A 218 29.99 -9.27 12.55
C PHE A 218 31.21 -8.57 11.92
N ASN A 219 31.00 -7.83 10.83
CA ASN A 219 32.05 -7.05 10.18
C ASN A 219 32.49 -5.87 11.05
N ASN A 220 31.56 -5.23 11.77
CA ASN A 220 31.87 -4.14 12.70
C ASN A 220 32.71 -4.65 13.89
N ASP A 221 32.33 -5.77 14.50
CA ASP A 221 33.09 -6.38 15.60
C ASP A 221 34.52 -6.75 15.16
N ARG A 222 34.65 -7.29 13.94
CA ARG A 222 35.96 -7.63 13.36
C ARG A 222 36.82 -6.39 13.09
N LEU A 223 36.20 -5.28 12.66
CA LEU A 223 36.87 -3.99 12.49
C LEU A 223 37.36 -3.45 13.84
N THR A 224 36.54 -3.51 14.89
CA THR A 224 36.94 -3.09 16.24
C THR A 224 38.11 -3.94 16.76
N GLU A 225 38.08 -5.26 16.57
CA GLU A 225 39.20 -6.12 16.95
C GLU A 225 40.48 -5.86 16.15
N GLN A 226 40.36 -5.53 14.86
CA GLN A 226 41.51 -5.13 14.04
C GLN A 226 42.12 -3.82 14.54
N ASP A 227 41.27 -2.84 14.87
CA ASP A 227 41.70 -1.55 15.42
C ASP A 227 42.40 -1.71 16.78
N GLU A 228 41.92 -2.60 17.65
CA GLU A 228 42.59 -2.92 18.92
C GLU A 228 43.92 -3.66 18.74
N ARG A 229 44.04 -4.52 17.72
CA ARG A 229 45.32 -5.16 17.38
C ARG A 229 46.31 -4.14 16.84
N GLN A 230 45.86 -3.25 15.98
CA GLN A 230 46.68 -2.17 15.43
C GLN A 230 47.17 -1.23 16.54
N LYS A 231 46.29 -0.80 17.45
CA LYS A 231 46.68 0.02 18.62
C LYS A 231 47.74 -0.69 19.47
N ARG A 232 47.59 -2.00 19.73
CA ARG A 232 48.61 -2.77 20.45
C ARG A 232 49.95 -2.80 19.72
N GLN A 233 49.93 -2.95 18.39
CA GLN A 233 51.15 -2.90 17.59
C GLN A 233 51.81 -1.52 17.65
N ASP A 234 51.03 -0.44 17.49
CA ASP A 234 51.52 0.94 17.62
C ASP A 234 52.18 1.18 18.99
N HIS A 235 51.62 0.62 20.07
CA HIS A 235 52.18 0.74 21.42
C HIS A 235 53.51 0.00 21.56
N ILE A 236 53.63 -1.19 20.97
CA ILE A 236 54.88 -1.96 20.93
C ILE A 236 55.94 -1.19 20.14
N ASP A 237 55.59 -0.63 18.99
CA ASP A 237 56.51 0.11 18.14
C ASP A 237 57.00 1.39 18.82
N LEU A 238 56.10 2.12 19.51
CA LEU A 238 56.47 3.28 20.32
C LEU A 238 57.40 2.90 21.49
N ALA A 239 57.09 1.81 22.20
CA ALA A 239 57.92 1.33 23.31
C ALA A 239 59.33 0.92 22.85
N ASN A 240 59.43 0.24 21.70
CA ASN A 240 60.69 -0.14 21.07
C ASN A 240 61.50 1.10 20.67
N TYR A 241 60.86 2.08 20.03
CA TYR A 241 61.49 3.33 19.63
C TYR A 241 62.05 4.11 20.84
N LEU A 242 61.28 4.23 21.92
CA LEU A 242 61.71 4.90 23.15
C LEU A 242 62.87 4.15 23.82
N THR A 243 62.84 2.82 23.79
CA THR A 243 63.92 1.98 24.31
C THR A 243 65.20 2.16 23.50
N GLU A 244 65.13 2.11 22.17
CA GLU A 244 66.29 2.23 21.29
C GLU A 244 66.93 3.62 21.37
N LYS A 245 66.11 4.68 21.35
CA LYS A 245 66.60 6.05 21.25
C LYS A 245 67.00 6.66 22.58
N TYR A 246 66.35 6.28 23.67
CA TYR A 246 66.53 6.91 24.98
C TYR A 246 66.92 5.93 26.09
N GLY A 247 66.98 4.62 25.81
CA GLY A 247 67.28 3.60 26.81
C GLY A 247 66.15 3.36 27.83
N ILE A 248 64.95 3.92 27.59
CA ILE A 248 63.81 3.83 28.49
C ILE A 248 63.00 2.58 28.13
N ARG A 249 62.96 1.59 29.03
CA ARG A 249 62.08 0.43 28.87
C ARG A 249 60.68 0.80 29.34
N VAL A 250 59.73 0.85 28.40
CA VAL A 250 58.30 1.01 28.67
C VAL A 250 57.64 -0.35 28.47
N ASP A 251 56.79 -0.81 29.40
CA ASP A 251 56.03 -2.04 29.18
C ASP A 251 54.96 -1.76 28.10
N PRO A 252 54.87 -2.56 27.02
CA PRO A 252 53.86 -2.38 25.97
C PRO A 252 52.41 -2.44 26.48
N LYS A 253 52.18 -2.90 27.71
CA LYS A 253 50.87 -2.94 28.36
C LYS A 253 50.48 -1.65 29.08
N ASP A 254 51.42 -0.73 29.29
CA ASP A 254 51.15 0.53 29.97
C ASP A 254 50.34 1.49 29.07
N ASP A 255 49.42 2.24 29.68
CA ASP A 255 48.68 3.30 29.00
C ASP A 255 49.68 4.27 28.34
N PRO A 256 49.53 4.63 27.05
CA PRO A 256 50.44 5.54 26.36
C PRO A 256 50.59 6.86 27.11
N ALA A 257 49.57 7.33 27.83
CA ALA A 257 49.67 8.51 28.67
C ALA A 257 50.73 8.37 29.79
N LEU A 258 50.90 7.16 30.35
CA LEU A 258 51.94 6.85 31.34
C LEU A 258 53.33 6.84 30.72
N ALA A 259 53.48 6.27 29.53
CA ALA A 259 54.73 6.31 28.77
C ALA A 259 55.18 7.77 28.53
N TYR A 260 54.26 8.65 28.12
CA TYR A 260 54.55 10.07 27.91
C TYR A 260 54.98 10.80 29.19
N SER A 261 54.38 10.47 30.33
CA SER A 261 54.75 11.09 31.62
C SER A 261 56.19 10.77 32.05
N GLN A 262 56.72 9.59 31.67
CA GLN A 262 58.09 9.18 31.98
C GLN A 262 59.14 9.86 31.10
N VAL A 263 58.76 10.35 29.91
CA VAL A 263 59.66 11.05 28.97
C VAL A 263 59.58 12.58 29.05
N ALA A 264 58.67 13.13 29.88
CA ALA A 264 58.36 14.56 29.96
C ALA A 264 59.54 15.49 30.31
N GLY A 265 60.71 14.95 30.71
CA GLY A 265 61.94 15.70 30.99
C GLY A 265 62.98 15.72 29.86
N LEU A 266 62.80 14.98 28.77
CA LEU A 266 63.71 15.00 27.62
C LEU A 266 63.28 16.07 26.61
N LYS A 267 64.24 16.77 25.99
CA LYS A 267 63.99 17.85 25.01
C LYS A 267 62.87 17.44 24.02
N PRO A 268 61.91 18.34 23.73
CA PRO A 268 60.67 17.99 23.05
C PRO A 268 60.96 17.32 21.70
N LEU A 269 60.45 16.10 21.54
CA LEU A 269 60.31 15.49 20.21
C LEU A 269 59.59 16.49 19.30
N ASN A 270 60.05 16.59 18.05
CA ASN A 270 59.35 17.33 17.02
C ASN A 270 58.06 16.57 16.66
N MET A 271 57.01 16.70 17.49
CA MET A 271 55.74 15.95 17.40
C MET A 271 55.08 16.03 16.02
N ARG A 272 55.39 17.09 15.27
CA ARG A 272 54.83 17.36 13.96
C ARG A 272 55.09 16.25 12.93
N GLU A 273 56.28 15.62 12.95
CA GLU A 273 56.59 14.53 12.02
C GLU A 273 55.89 13.21 12.37
N TYR A 274 55.55 12.99 13.64
CA TYR A 274 54.79 11.80 14.07
C TYR A 274 53.28 12.00 13.89
N GLU A 275 52.77 13.22 14.11
CA GLU A 275 51.35 13.56 13.90
C GLU A 275 50.97 13.65 12.42
N ASP A 276 51.85 14.17 11.55
CA ASP A 276 51.59 14.28 10.11
C ASP A 276 51.46 12.89 9.44
N GLY A 277 52.19 11.86 9.92
CA GLY A 277 52.02 10.49 9.44
C GLY A 277 50.73 9.80 9.90
N ARG A 278 50.11 10.28 10.99
CA ARG A 278 48.91 9.68 11.60
C ARG A 278 47.60 10.32 11.10
N SER A 279 47.64 11.59 10.71
CA SER A 279 46.50 12.35 10.18
C SER A 279 45.87 11.68 8.95
N ASP A 280 46.68 11.14 8.04
CA ASP A 280 46.19 10.52 6.80
C ASP A 280 45.46 9.19 7.02
N THR A 281 45.82 8.43 8.06
CA THR A 281 45.14 7.17 8.39
C THR A 281 43.80 7.42 9.09
N ALA A 282 43.77 8.35 10.05
CA ALA A 282 42.54 8.72 10.76
C ALA A 282 41.52 9.41 9.83
N PHE A 283 41.98 10.20 8.87
CA PHE A 283 41.13 10.83 7.86
C PHE A 283 40.46 9.79 6.95
N ASN A 284 41.20 8.79 6.46
CA ASN A 284 40.64 7.72 5.63
C ASN A 284 39.66 6.82 6.41
N GLN A 285 39.94 6.51 7.67
CA GLN A 285 39.01 5.77 8.53
C GLN A 285 37.72 6.55 8.78
N GLY A 286 37.81 7.86 9.02
CA GLY A 286 36.63 8.72 9.21
C GLY A 286 35.74 8.85 7.96
N ILE A 287 36.32 8.74 6.76
CA ILE A 287 35.54 8.67 5.51
C ILE A 287 34.79 7.34 5.42
N GLN A 288 35.42 6.21 5.76
CA GLN A 288 34.76 4.90 5.74
C GLN A 288 33.61 4.80 6.75
N THR A 289 33.77 5.33 7.97
CA THR A 289 32.68 5.34 8.97
C THR A 289 31.49 6.19 8.51
N LYS A 290 31.74 7.37 7.93
CA LYS A 290 30.69 8.23 7.37
C LYS A 290 29.96 7.60 6.19
N GLN A 291 30.66 6.83 5.35
CA GLN A 291 30.03 6.08 4.26
C GLN A 291 29.13 4.96 4.80
N LEU A 292 29.55 4.26 5.84
CA LEU A 292 28.75 3.21 6.49
C LEU A 292 27.49 3.77 7.17
N ASP A 293 27.62 4.90 7.88
CA ASP A 293 26.50 5.59 8.53
C ASP A 293 25.46 6.06 7.51
N ASN A 294 25.90 6.63 6.38
CA ASN A 294 25.00 7.03 5.31
C ASN A 294 24.28 5.85 4.67
N SER A 295 24.98 4.72 4.46
CA SER A 295 24.35 3.49 3.97
C SER A 295 23.30 2.97 4.95
N THR A 296 23.60 2.96 6.24
CA THR A 296 22.67 2.51 7.29
C THR A 296 21.41 3.40 7.36
N ARG A 297 21.58 4.72 7.26
CA ARG A 297 20.45 5.67 7.21
C ARG A 297 19.59 5.48 5.96
N GLN A 298 20.20 5.24 4.80
CA GLN A 298 19.46 4.95 3.57
C GLN A 298 18.66 3.64 3.67
N THR A 299 19.25 2.59 4.23
CA THR A 299 18.55 1.30 4.43
C THR A 299 17.39 1.46 5.42
N ASN A 300 17.58 2.16 6.54
CA ASN A 300 16.51 2.40 7.52
C ASN A 300 15.35 3.24 6.93
N ALA A 301 15.66 4.24 6.11
CA ALA A 301 14.64 5.02 5.40
C ALA A 301 13.86 4.16 4.39
N SER A 302 14.54 3.25 3.67
CA SER A 302 13.88 2.31 2.77
C SER A 302 12.94 1.35 3.52
N ILE A 303 13.35 0.82 4.67
CA ILE A 303 12.52 -0.05 5.51
C ILE A 303 11.28 0.69 6.03
N ALA A 304 11.44 1.93 6.49
CA ALA A 304 10.32 2.75 6.95
C ALA A 304 9.30 3.03 5.83
N ASN A 305 9.78 3.33 4.61
CA ASN A 305 8.92 3.55 3.45
C ASN A 305 8.16 2.27 3.04
N MET A 306 8.83 1.11 3.05
CA MET A 306 8.16 -0.18 2.77
C MET A 306 7.07 -0.52 3.81
N GLY A 307 7.28 -0.17 5.08
CA GLY A 307 6.27 -0.36 6.13
C GLY A 307 5.03 0.53 5.93
N ALA A 308 5.23 1.78 5.52
CA ALA A 308 4.14 2.70 5.19
C ALA A 308 3.33 2.24 3.97
N ASP A 309 4.01 1.75 2.92
CA ASP A 309 3.36 1.24 1.71
C ASP A 309 2.57 -0.04 1.98
N ASN A 310 3.08 -0.95 2.81
CA ASN A 310 2.33 -2.13 3.27
C ASN A 310 1.05 -1.75 4.01
N THR A 311 1.11 -0.74 4.88
CA THR A 311 -0.05 -0.28 5.64
C THR A 311 -1.11 0.32 4.70
N ARG A 312 -0.67 1.09 3.69
CA ARG A 312 -1.57 1.63 2.66
C ARG A 312 -2.21 0.52 1.80
N ALA A 313 -1.44 -0.48 1.40
CA ALA A 313 -1.93 -1.60 0.60
C ALA A 313 -2.98 -2.44 1.37
N ASN A 314 -2.71 -2.77 2.63
CA ASN A 314 -3.64 -3.52 3.48
C ASN A 314 -4.94 -2.73 3.73
N ASN A 315 -4.84 -1.41 3.94
CA ASN A 315 -6.00 -0.55 4.10
C ASN A 315 -6.82 -0.44 2.81
N ALA A 316 -6.17 -0.43 1.63
CA ALA A 316 -6.86 -0.42 0.34
C ALA A 316 -7.60 -1.75 0.08
N GLU A 317 -7.00 -2.89 0.43
CA GLU A 317 -7.64 -4.21 0.30
C GLU A 317 -8.84 -4.35 1.24
N ALA A 318 -8.73 -3.90 2.50
CA ALA A 318 -9.83 -3.88 3.45
C ALA A 318 -11.02 -3.04 2.95
N ARG A 319 -10.75 -1.88 2.32
CA ARG A 319 -11.78 -1.04 1.70
C ARG A 319 -12.44 -1.74 0.50
N ALA A 320 -11.65 -2.36 -0.38
CA ALA A 320 -12.17 -3.08 -1.55
C ALA A 320 -13.05 -4.28 -1.16
N ILE A 321 -12.73 -4.98 -0.06
CA ILE A 321 -13.56 -6.06 0.49
C ILE A 321 -14.88 -5.49 1.04
N ALA A 322 -14.82 -4.41 1.82
CA ALA A 322 -16.01 -3.74 2.35
C ALA A 322 -16.94 -3.24 1.23
N ASP A 323 -16.39 -2.65 0.18
CA ASP A 323 -17.14 -2.17 -0.99
C ASP A 323 -17.83 -3.32 -1.75
N LYS A 324 -17.13 -4.46 -1.93
CA LYS A 324 -17.72 -5.65 -2.55
C LYS A 324 -18.86 -6.24 -1.71
N GLU A 325 -18.70 -6.28 -0.40
CA GLU A 325 -19.76 -6.76 0.49
C GLU A 325 -20.97 -5.83 0.47
N LEU A 326 -20.72 -4.51 0.41
CA LEU A 326 -21.76 -3.50 0.28
C LEU A 326 -22.53 -3.64 -1.04
N MET A 327 -21.83 -3.81 -2.18
CA MET A 327 -22.47 -4.09 -3.47
C MET A 327 -23.37 -5.33 -3.43
N ARG A 328 -22.91 -6.44 -2.84
CA ARG A 328 -23.74 -7.65 -2.69
C ARG A 328 -25.00 -7.41 -1.88
N LYS A 329 -24.96 -6.52 -0.88
CA LYS A 329 -26.13 -6.14 -0.08
C LYS A 329 -27.11 -5.29 -0.90
N TYR A 330 -26.63 -4.37 -1.72
CA TYR A 330 -27.48 -3.63 -2.66
C TYR A 330 -28.11 -4.55 -3.72
N ASP A 331 -27.37 -5.48 -4.32
CA ASP A 331 -27.91 -6.46 -5.27
C ASP A 331 -29.01 -7.33 -4.62
N ALA A 332 -28.81 -7.73 -3.36
CA ALA A 332 -29.81 -8.48 -2.60
C ALA A 332 -31.06 -7.63 -2.33
N TRP A 333 -30.90 -6.34 -2.05
CA TRP A 333 -32.00 -5.40 -1.86
C TRP A 333 -32.80 -5.21 -3.15
N GLU A 334 -32.13 -5.02 -4.29
CA GLU A 334 -32.79 -4.90 -5.60
C GLU A 334 -33.60 -6.16 -5.94
N ARG A 335 -33.03 -7.34 -5.69
CA ARG A 335 -33.68 -8.62 -6.00
C ARG A 335 -34.88 -8.92 -5.09
N THR A 336 -34.81 -8.56 -3.82
CA THR A 336 -35.84 -8.91 -2.83
C THR A 336 -36.85 -7.79 -2.59
N GLY A 337 -36.51 -6.56 -2.98
CA GLY A 337 -37.28 -5.36 -2.67
C GLY A 337 -37.22 -4.94 -1.20
N ILE A 338 -36.46 -5.63 -0.33
CA ILE A 338 -36.35 -5.39 1.12
C ILE A 338 -34.86 -5.27 1.50
N ALA A 339 -34.49 -4.20 2.21
CA ALA A 339 -33.10 -3.94 2.55
C ALA A 339 -32.56 -5.00 3.53
N PRO A 340 -31.45 -5.69 3.21
CA PRO A 340 -30.75 -6.53 4.17
C PRO A 340 -30.04 -5.68 5.23
N ALA A 341 -29.70 -6.29 6.36
CA ALA A 341 -28.96 -5.58 7.41
C ALA A 341 -27.53 -5.20 6.98
N GLY A 342 -27.04 -4.07 7.49
CA GLY A 342 -25.65 -3.64 7.31
C GLY A 342 -25.36 -2.85 6.03
N ILE A 343 -26.38 -2.26 5.40
CA ILE A 343 -26.22 -1.14 4.45
C ILE A 343 -26.15 0.15 5.28
N PRO A 344 -25.11 0.99 5.13
CA PRO A 344 -25.02 2.28 5.82
C PRO A 344 -26.27 3.12 5.57
N ASP A 345 -26.81 3.72 6.63
CA ASP A 345 -27.95 4.65 6.60
C ASP A 345 -29.28 4.07 6.08
N VAL A 346 -29.38 2.75 5.94
CA VAL A 346 -30.63 2.06 5.58
C VAL A 346 -31.00 1.08 6.69
N ALA A 347 -32.18 1.29 7.29
CA ALA A 347 -32.68 0.36 8.29
C ALA A 347 -32.97 -1.01 7.63
N PRO A 348 -32.58 -2.13 8.27
CA PRO A 348 -32.95 -3.45 7.77
C PRO A 348 -34.49 -3.55 7.64
N GLY A 349 -34.98 -4.05 6.50
CA GLY A 349 -36.41 -4.14 6.22
C GLY A 349 -36.99 -2.99 5.38
N THR A 350 -36.22 -1.92 5.11
CA THR A 350 -36.68 -0.82 4.25
C THR A 350 -37.02 -1.31 2.84
N LEU A 351 -38.20 -0.97 2.33
CA LEU A 351 -38.58 -1.38 0.98
C LEU A 351 -37.87 -0.52 -0.06
N LEU A 352 -37.38 -1.14 -1.14
CA LEU A 352 -36.64 -0.44 -2.20
C LEU A 352 -37.45 0.73 -2.80
N ARG A 353 -38.77 0.56 -2.91
CA ARG A 353 -39.70 1.60 -3.39
C ARG A 353 -39.79 2.84 -2.49
N ASP A 354 -39.46 2.70 -1.20
CA ASP A 354 -39.46 3.83 -0.26
C ASP A 354 -38.16 4.66 -0.42
N VAL A 355 -37.20 4.14 -1.19
CA VAL A 355 -35.89 4.76 -1.48
C VAL A 355 -35.76 5.08 -2.98
N ASP A 356 -36.82 4.86 -3.77
CA ASP A 356 -36.87 5.26 -5.17
C ASP A 356 -36.65 6.79 -5.26
N PRO A 357 -35.59 7.25 -5.96
CA PRO A 357 -35.29 8.67 -6.10
C PRO A 357 -36.42 9.46 -6.76
N ASN A 358 -37.38 8.79 -7.41
CA ASN A 358 -38.54 9.42 -8.04
C ASN A 358 -39.76 9.57 -7.13
N THR A 359 -39.73 9.05 -5.89
CA THR A 359 -40.79 9.31 -4.93
C THR A 359 -40.88 10.80 -4.61
N LEU A 360 -42.09 11.29 -4.35
CA LEU A 360 -42.34 12.70 -4.03
C LEU A 360 -41.49 13.18 -2.84
N GLU A 361 -41.25 12.29 -1.87
CA GLU A 361 -40.46 12.57 -0.68
C GLU A 361 -38.96 12.66 -0.98
N ASN A 362 -38.41 11.78 -1.83
CA ASN A 362 -37.01 11.87 -2.25
C ASN A 362 -36.76 13.06 -3.19
N LYS A 363 -37.73 13.43 -4.04
CA LYS A 363 -37.68 14.69 -4.79
C LYS A 363 -37.70 15.91 -3.88
N ARG A 364 -38.46 15.88 -2.77
CA ARG A 364 -38.47 16.95 -1.77
C ARG A 364 -37.13 17.03 -1.03
N LYS A 365 -36.58 15.89 -0.60
CA LYS A 365 -35.25 15.82 0.03
C LYS A 365 -34.14 16.26 -0.91
N GLN A 366 -34.20 15.89 -2.20
CA GLN A 366 -33.25 16.36 -3.21
C GLN A 366 -33.37 17.88 -3.40
N ALA A 367 -34.58 18.43 -3.50
CA ALA A 367 -34.77 19.89 -3.58
C ALA A 367 -34.30 20.62 -2.31
N GLU A 368 -34.45 20.01 -1.14
CA GLU A 368 -33.95 20.54 0.14
C GLU A 368 -32.41 20.48 0.21
N LEU A 369 -31.81 19.39 -0.29
CA LEU A 369 -30.36 19.22 -0.43
C LEU A 369 -29.78 20.21 -1.45
N ASP A 370 -30.46 20.41 -2.58
CA ASP A 370 -30.10 21.38 -3.60
C ASP A 370 -30.21 22.80 -3.04
N ALA A 371 -31.25 23.11 -2.26
CA ALA A 371 -31.38 24.39 -1.57
C ALA A 371 -30.30 24.60 -0.48
N LEU A 372 -29.90 23.55 0.24
CA LEU A 372 -28.77 23.55 1.17
C LEU A 372 -27.44 23.75 0.44
N ASN A 373 -27.24 23.10 -0.71
CA ASN A 373 -26.07 23.26 -1.55
C ASN A 373 -26.02 24.65 -2.20
N GLU A 374 -27.16 25.22 -2.59
CA GLU A 374 -27.28 26.59 -3.09
C GLU A 374 -26.96 27.61 -1.97
N LYS A 375 -27.36 27.30 -0.72
CA LYS A 375 -27.04 28.09 0.46
C LYS A 375 -25.56 27.97 0.84
N ASN A 376 -24.97 26.78 0.77
CA ASN A 376 -23.54 26.55 0.97
C ASN A 376 -22.69 27.15 -0.15
N LYS A 377 -23.18 27.20 -1.40
CA LYS A 377 -22.55 27.95 -2.49
C LYS A 377 -22.53 29.46 -2.22
N LYS A 378 -23.52 29.99 -1.49
CA LYS A 378 -23.52 31.39 -1.02
C LYS A 378 -22.61 31.64 0.19
N ASP A 379 -22.29 30.60 0.95
CA ASP A 379 -21.30 30.58 2.04
C ASP A 379 -19.97 29.93 1.61
N SER A 380 -19.60 30.03 0.32
CA SER A 380 -18.32 29.55 -0.25
C SER A 380 -17.13 30.42 0.19
N GLY A 381 -16.96 30.57 1.49
CA GLY A 381 -15.69 30.97 2.06
C GLY A 381 -14.71 29.82 1.93
N ILE A 382 -13.43 30.15 1.78
CA ILE A 382 -12.34 29.18 1.84
C ILE A 382 -12.37 28.50 3.20
N ASP A 383 -12.52 27.18 3.21
CA ASP A 383 -12.57 26.37 4.42
C ASP A 383 -11.17 25.88 4.85
N GLU A 384 -11.08 25.16 5.97
CA GLU A 384 -9.80 24.67 6.49
C GLU A 384 -9.10 23.68 5.55
N TYR A 385 -9.86 22.92 4.74
CA TYR A 385 -9.29 21.99 3.78
C TYR A 385 -8.68 22.72 2.59
N ASP A 386 -9.36 23.76 2.11
CA ASP A 386 -8.84 24.65 1.08
C ASP A 386 -7.52 25.31 1.54
N LEU A 387 -7.44 25.77 2.79
CA LEU A 387 -6.22 26.34 3.37
C LEU A 387 -5.06 25.33 3.44
N ALA A 388 -5.33 24.09 3.85
CA ALA A 388 -4.32 23.03 3.86
C ALA A 388 -3.83 22.66 2.45
N MET A 389 -4.74 22.65 1.47
CA MET A 389 -4.38 22.46 0.07
C MET A 389 -3.51 23.61 -0.46
N ILE A 390 -3.87 24.86 -0.11
CA ILE A 390 -3.11 26.06 -0.44
C ILE A 390 -1.68 25.97 0.10
N ASP A 391 -1.50 25.53 1.34
CA ASP A 391 -0.16 25.34 1.93
C ASP A 391 0.68 24.34 1.14
N SER A 392 0.08 23.21 0.75
CA SER A 392 0.76 22.21 -0.08
C SER A 392 1.12 22.74 -1.48
N LEU A 393 0.22 23.52 -2.09
CA LEU A 393 0.46 24.11 -3.41
C LEU A 393 1.52 25.21 -3.36
N ALA A 394 1.49 26.05 -2.32
CA ALA A 394 2.48 27.08 -2.08
C ALA A 394 3.87 26.47 -1.86
N ALA A 395 3.97 25.41 -1.04
CA ALA A 395 5.21 24.68 -0.83
C ALA A 395 5.72 24.01 -2.12
N GLY A 396 4.83 23.35 -2.88
CA GLY A 396 5.18 22.68 -4.13
C GLY A 396 5.66 23.64 -5.22
N LYS A 397 5.17 24.88 -5.23
CA LYS A 397 5.62 25.93 -6.17
C LYS A 397 6.77 26.78 -5.64
N GLY A 398 7.28 26.50 -4.44
CA GLY A 398 8.35 27.28 -3.83
C GLY A 398 7.95 28.74 -3.57
N VAL A 399 6.69 28.98 -3.21
CA VAL A 399 6.20 30.32 -2.85
C VAL A 399 6.93 30.76 -1.57
N ASP A 400 7.67 31.85 -1.67
CA ASP A 400 8.32 32.45 -0.52
C ASP A 400 7.28 33.25 0.27
N ALA A 401 6.78 32.65 1.36
CA ALA A 401 5.82 33.29 2.24
C ALA A 401 6.34 34.63 2.79
N SER A 402 7.65 34.82 2.93
CA SER A 402 8.22 36.08 3.42
C SER A 402 8.18 37.22 2.39
N ASN A 403 7.87 36.92 1.13
CA ASN A 403 7.83 37.89 0.03
C ASN A 403 6.39 38.16 -0.44
N PRO A 404 5.81 39.34 -0.13
CA PRO A 404 4.45 39.69 -0.56
C PRO A 404 4.21 39.64 -2.07
N ALA A 405 5.25 39.85 -2.89
CA ALA A 405 5.13 39.75 -4.35
C ALA A 405 4.99 38.29 -4.82
N SER A 406 5.63 37.34 -4.13
CA SER A 406 5.50 35.91 -4.40
C SER A 406 4.09 35.41 -4.09
N ILE A 407 3.54 35.80 -2.93
CA ILE A 407 2.16 35.50 -2.52
C ILE A 407 1.15 36.06 -3.53
N LYS A 408 1.29 37.33 -3.94
CA LYS A 408 0.38 37.94 -4.92
C LYS A 408 0.40 37.25 -6.27
N SER A 409 1.59 36.84 -6.74
CA SER A 409 1.74 36.13 -8.01
C SER A 409 1.09 34.74 -7.94
N PHE A 410 1.27 34.03 -6.83
CA PHE A 410 0.63 32.73 -6.58
C PHE A 410 -0.90 32.82 -6.53
N ILE A 411 -1.45 33.81 -5.83
CA ILE A 411 -2.91 34.01 -5.75
C ILE A 411 -3.50 34.38 -7.11
N ALA A 412 -2.81 35.20 -7.90
CA ALA A 412 -3.24 35.52 -9.26
C ALA A 412 -3.29 34.27 -10.15
N GLU A 413 -2.35 33.35 -9.97
CA GLU A 413 -2.34 32.06 -10.68
C GLU A 413 -3.51 31.17 -10.25
N LEU A 414 -3.75 31.02 -8.94
CA LEU A 414 -4.88 30.25 -8.42
C LEU A 414 -6.22 30.81 -8.88
N LYS A 415 -6.36 32.15 -8.89
CA LYS A 415 -7.54 32.83 -9.41
C LYS A 415 -7.80 32.49 -10.88
N ASN A 416 -6.76 32.48 -11.70
CA ASN A 416 -6.87 32.15 -13.12
C ASN A 416 -7.15 30.66 -13.36
N GLN A 417 -6.58 29.77 -12.53
CA GLN A 417 -6.68 28.32 -12.70
C GLN A 417 -8.01 27.75 -12.18
N TYR A 418 -8.48 28.25 -11.03
CA TYR A 418 -9.63 27.68 -10.31
C TYR A 418 -10.85 28.59 -10.29
N GLY A 419 -10.78 29.77 -10.92
CA GLY A 419 -11.91 30.68 -11.03
C GLY A 419 -12.33 31.33 -9.72
N TRP A 420 -11.40 31.44 -8.75
CA TRP A 420 -11.70 32.01 -7.43
C TRP A 420 -12.22 33.44 -7.50
N THR A 421 -13.18 33.75 -6.63
CA THR A 421 -13.70 35.09 -6.43
C THR A 421 -12.65 36.01 -5.81
N THR A 422 -12.88 37.31 -5.93
CA THR A 422 -12.03 38.33 -5.28
C THR A 422 -12.07 38.23 -3.74
N ALA A 423 -13.16 37.71 -3.16
CA ALA A 423 -13.28 37.54 -1.72
C ALA A 423 -12.42 36.38 -1.22
N GLU A 424 -12.52 35.22 -1.86
CA GLU A 424 -11.69 34.04 -1.58
C GLU A 424 -10.20 34.37 -1.74
N SER A 425 -9.82 35.05 -2.83
CA SER A 425 -8.44 35.49 -3.07
C SER A 425 -7.88 36.34 -1.91
N LYS A 426 -8.70 37.22 -1.33
CA LYS A 426 -8.29 38.05 -0.18
C LYS A 426 -8.18 37.26 1.11
N GLN A 427 -9.01 36.24 1.31
CA GLN A 427 -8.91 35.35 2.47
C GLN A 427 -7.58 34.59 2.44
N VAL A 428 -7.19 34.05 1.27
CA VAL A 428 -5.87 33.39 1.09
C VAL A 428 -4.71 34.36 1.28
N GLU A 429 -4.80 35.57 0.73
CA GLU A 429 -3.77 36.60 0.91
C GLU A 429 -3.56 36.92 2.39
N SER A 430 -4.66 37.06 3.15
CA SER A 430 -4.60 37.29 4.59
C SER A 430 -4.01 36.09 5.33
N TYR A 431 -4.38 34.87 4.97
CA TYR A 431 -3.88 33.65 5.60
C TYR A 431 -2.38 33.47 5.40
N LEU A 432 -1.90 33.53 4.16
CA LEU A 432 -0.47 33.40 3.83
C LEU A 432 0.34 34.55 4.44
N GLY A 433 -0.21 35.77 4.49
CA GLY A 433 0.40 36.91 5.16
C GLY A 433 0.56 36.70 6.68
N GLN A 434 -0.43 36.08 7.33
CA GLN A 434 -0.34 35.74 8.76
C GLN A 434 0.70 34.65 9.02
N GLN A 435 0.78 33.62 8.17
CA GLN A 435 1.83 32.61 8.28
C GLN A 435 3.24 33.20 8.11
N ALA A 436 3.41 34.09 7.14
CA ALA A 436 4.67 34.80 6.92
C ALA A 436 5.09 35.62 8.14
N ALA A 437 4.16 36.38 8.71
CA ALA A 437 4.39 37.15 9.92
C ALA A 437 4.76 36.25 11.11
N ALA A 438 4.08 35.11 11.27
CA ALA A 438 4.38 34.14 12.31
C ALA A 438 5.77 33.49 12.13
N ALA A 439 6.16 33.18 10.89
CA ALA A 439 7.49 32.65 10.57
C ALA A 439 8.60 33.67 10.86
N GLN A 440 8.39 34.93 10.48
CA GLN A 440 9.31 36.02 10.80
C GLN A 440 9.43 36.23 12.31
N ALA A 441 8.31 36.24 13.04
CA ALA A 441 8.33 36.35 14.50
C ALA A 441 9.08 35.19 15.17
N LYS A 442 8.93 33.95 14.68
CA LYS A 442 9.70 32.79 15.17
C LYS A 442 11.20 32.96 14.90
N HIS A 443 11.58 33.42 13.71
CA HIS A 443 12.99 33.67 13.37
C HIS A 443 13.61 34.79 14.22
N GLU A 444 12.85 35.82 14.57
CA GLU A 444 13.29 36.89 15.46
C GLU A 444 13.34 36.48 16.94
N ALA A 445 12.54 35.50 17.34
CA ALA A 445 12.55 34.91 18.67
C ALA A 445 13.66 33.86 18.87
N ASP A 446 14.32 33.40 17.79
CA ASP A 446 15.42 32.45 17.87
C ASP A 446 16.60 33.04 18.67
N PRO A 447 17.04 32.39 19.77
CA PRO A 447 18.14 32.87 20.59
C PRO A 447 19.45 33.08 19.81
N VAL A 448 19.67 32.34 18.72
CA VAL A 448 20.85 32.55 17.86
C VAL A 448 20.77 33.90 17.14
N THR A 449 19.62 34.23 16.58
CA THR A 449 19.35 35.52 15.93
C THR A 449 19.45 36.67 16.92
N GLN A 450 18.96 36.49 18.15
CA GLN A 450 19.08 37.48 19.23
C GLN A 450 20.54 37.71 19.64
N ASN A 451 21.34 36.65 19.75
CA ASN A 451 22.76 36.73 20.06
C ASN A 451 23.55 37.47 18.96
N ILE A 452 23.24 37.22 17.68
CA ILE A 452 23.86 37.95 16.55
C ILE A 452 23.50 39.44 16.60
N LYS A 453 22.23 39.80 16.84
CA LYS A 453 21.81 41.20 17.02
C LYS A 453 22.51 41.85 18.24
N GLY A 454 22.76 41.09 19.30
CA GLY A 454 23.53 41.52 20.46
C GLY A 454 24.99 41.84 20.12
N LEU A 455 25.65 40.97 19.36
CA LEU A 455 27.04 41.15 18.91
C LEU A 455 27.19 42.34 17.95
N ASP A 456 26.25 42.58 17.04
CA ASP A 456 26.28 43.75 16.15
C ASP A 456 26.15 45.07 16.93
N LYS A 457 25.31 45.12 17.98
CA LYS A 457 25.22 46.27 18.89
C LYS A 457 26.53 46.52 19.65
N ILE A 458 27.20 45.47 20.12
CA ILE A 458 28.51 45.58 20.77
C ILE A 458 29.54 46.13 19.78
N THR A 459 29.56 45.60 18.56
CA THR A 459 30.49 46.03 17.50
C THR A 459 30.28 47.48 17.11
N LYS A 460 29.03 47.94 16.96
CA LYS A 460 28.69 49.36 16.68
C LYS A 460 29.06 50.29 17.84
N ARG A 461 28.93 49.86 19.10
CA ARG A 461 29.40 50.66 20.26
C ARG A 461 30.92 50.78 20.28
N LEU A 462 31.63 49.70 19.97
CA LEU A 462 33.09 49.70 19.91
C LEU A 462 33.65 50.54 18.75
N SER A 463 32.98 50.57 17.59
CA SER A 463 33.39 51.40 16.45
C SER A 463 33.03 52.89 16.63
N GLY A 464 31.88 53.21 17.24
CA GLY A 464 31.49 54.60 17.52
C GLY A 464 32.34 55.29 18.60
N SER A 465 32.86 54.55 19.57
CA SER A 465 33.63 55.12 20.69
C SER A 465 35.07 55.55 20.32
N ARG A 466 35.54 55.28 19.10
CA ARG A 466 36.90 55.65 18.63
C ARG A 466 36.97 56.99 17.87
N SER A 467 35.85 57.67 17.67
CA SER A 467 35.77 58.93 16.88
C SER A 467 35.88 60.22 17.71
N GLY A 468 36.01 60.15 19.04
CA GLY A 468 35.82 61.30 19.94
C GLY A 468 37.05 61.84 20.68
N SER A 469 38.29 61.47 20.30
CA SER A 469 39.49 61.97 20.99
C SER A 469 40.57 62.40 19.99
N ARG A 470 40.31 63.50 19.31
CA ARG A 470 41.32 64.43 18.77
C ARG A 470 40.75 65.84 18.89
N GLY A 471 40.95 66.41 20.06
CA GLY A 471 40.84 67.82 20.40
C GLY A 471 42.00 68.13 21.34
#